data_AF-A0A7K3ITF6-F1
#
_entry.id   AF-A0A7K3ITF6-F1
#
_cell.length_a   1.000
_cell.length_b   1.000
_cell.length_c   1.000
_cell.angle_alpha   90.00
_cell.angle_beta   90.00
_cell.angle_gamma   90.00
#
_symmetry.space_group_name_H-M   'P 1'
#
loop_
_entity.id
_entity.type
_entity.pdbx_description
1 polymer ?
#
loop_
_entity_poly.entity_id
_entity_poly.type
_entity_poly.pdbx_seq_one_letter_code
_entity_poly.pdbx_strand_id
1 'polypeptide(L)' 'MNQFFAEFFGTAMIIVFGGGVVANVLLSKTKGHNSGWIVITFGWAVGVFTGVLIAAPV' A
#
# COMPACT_ATOMS: atom_id res chain seq x y z
N MET A 1 7.47 -12.68 -16.07
CA MET A 1 6.04 -12.26 -16.01
C MET A 1 5.82 -11.24 -17.12
N ASN A 2 4.62 -11.07 -17.71
CA ASN A 2 4.46 -9.95 -18.66
C ASN A 2 4.64 -8.63 -17.90
N GLN A 3 5.47 -7.73 -18.41
CA GLN A 3 5.78 -6.43 -17.82
C GLN A 3 4.52 -5.61 -17.51
N PHE A 4 3.51 -5.66 -18.40
CA PHE A 4 2.20 -5.04 -18.14
C PHE A 4 1.52 -5.62 -16.89
N PHE A 5 1.58 -6.94 -16.72
CA PHE A 5 0.92 -7.62 -15.61
C PHE A 5 1.65 -7.34 -14.29
N ALA A 6 2.98 -7.21 -14.33
CA ALA A 6 3.80 -6.83 -13.19
C ALA A 6 3.45 -5.40 -12.70
N GLU A 7 3.37 -4.44 -13.60
CA GLU A 7 2.98 -3.05 -13.27
C GLU A 7 1.55 -2.95 -12.75
N PHE A 8 0.62 -3.69 -13.36
CA PHE A 8 -0.78 -3.73 -12.91
C PHE A 8 -0.88 -4.26 -11.47
N PHE A 9 -0.25 -5.40 -11.18
CA PHE A 9 -0.27 -5.98 -9.84
C PHE A 9 0.52 -5.14 -8.83
N GLY A 10 1.68 -4.61 -9.21
CA GLY A 10 2.47 -3.73 -8.36
C GLY A 10 1.68 -2.50 -7.93
N THR A 11 1.00 -1.85 -8.88
CA THR A 11 0.15 -0.69 -8.60
C THR A 11 -1.05 -1.06 -7.74
N ALA A 12 -1.71 -2.20 -8.01
CA ALA A 12 -2.82 -2.68 -7.19
C ALA A 12 -2.40 -2.86 -5.72
N MET A 13 -1.21 -3.43 -5.47
CA MET A 13 -0.69 -3.59 -4.10
C MET A 13 -0.41 -2.25 -3.43
N ILE A 14 0.16 -1.28 -4.16
CA ILE A 14 0.40 0.07 -3.64
C ILE A 14 -0.92 0.72 -3.17
N ILE A 15 -1.98 0.63 -3.98
CA ILE A 15 -3.28 1.22 -3.66
C ILE A 15 -3.95 0.51 -2.49
N VAL A 16 -3.92 -0.83 -2.44
CA VAL A 16 -4.54 -1.59 -1.35
C VAL A 16 -3.86 -1.28 -0.01
N PHE A 17 -2.53 -1.27 0.05
CA PHE A 17 -1.82 -0.97 1.30
C PHE A 17 -1.89 0.51 1.67
N GLY A 18 -1.62 1.41 0.73
CA GLY A 18 -1.64 2.86 0.95
C GLY A 18 -3.04 3.39 1.26
N GLY A 19 -4.02 3.07 0.42
CA GLY A 19 -5.42 3.45 0.67
C GLY A 19 -6.00 2.76 1.91
N GLY A 20 -5.67 1.48 2.11
CA GLY A 20 -6.11 0.71 3.27
C GLY A 20 -5.62 1.28 4.60
N VAL A 21 -4.36 1.74 4.70
CA VAL A 21 -3.86 2.35 5.92
C VAL A 21 -4.49 3.72 6.19
N VAL A 22 -4.74 4.52 5.15
CA VAL A 22 -5.45 5.80 5.27
C VAL A 22 -6.87 5.57 5.78
N ALA A 23 -7.59 4.60 5.21
CA ALA A 23 -8.91 4.21 5.69
C ALA A 23 -8.86 3.70 7.14
N ASN A 24 -7.87 2.88 7.48
CA ASN A 24 -7.69 2.36 8.84
C ASN A 24 -7.39 3.45 9.88
N VAL A 25 -6.78 4.57 9.49
CA VAL A 25 -6.44 5.65 10.43
C VAL A 25 -7.54 6.72 10.51
N LEU A 26 -8.20 7.05 9.39
CA LEU A 26 -9.16 8.15 9.34
C LEU A 26 -10.61 7.75 9.61
N LEU A 27 -11.02 6.51 9.30
CA LEU A 27 -12.41 6.08 9.54
C LEU A 27 -12.63 5.77 11.03
N SER A 28 -13.78 6.15 11.57
CA SER A 28 -14.09 6.11 13.01
C SER A 28 -14.45 4.72 13.57
N LYS A 29 -14.49 3.68 12.72
CA LYS A 29 -14.86 2.30 13.10
C LYS A 29 -13.74 1.28 12.81
N THR A 30 -12.50 1.74 12.85
CA THR A 30 -11.32 0.92 12.57
C THR A 30 -10.46 0.80 13.82
N LYS A 31 -9.65 -0.27 13.90
CA LYS A 31 -8.76 -0.49 15.05
C LYS A 31 -7.59 0.49 15.10
N GLY A 32 -7.23 1.08 13.96
CA GLY A 32 -6.17 2.07 13.86
C GLY A 32 -6.65 3.52 13.91
N HIS A 33 -7.92 3.78 14.25
CA HIS A 33 -8.46 5.14 14.23
C HIS A 33 -7.62 6.09 15.09
N ASN A 34 -7.25 7.24 14.52
CA ASN A 34 -6.42 8.27 15.17
C ASN A 34 -5.02 7.79 15.61
N SER A 35 -4.44 6.77 14.95
CA SER A 35 -3.06 6.32 15.21
C SER A 35 -1.98 7.31 14.70
N GLY A 36 -2.38 8.41 14.08
CA GLY A 36 -1.50 9.47 13.61
C GLY A 36 -0.82 9.20 12.26
N TRP A 37 -0.04 10.18 11.82
CA TRP A 37 0.51 10.21 10.46
C TRP A 37 1.55 9.10 10.17
N ILE A 38 2.21 8.57 11.20
CA ILE A 38 3.39 7.71 11.06
C ILE A 38 2.97 6.33 10.56
N VAL A 39 1.79 5.89 11.01
CA VAL A 39 1.16 4.64 10.56
C VAL A 39 0.80 4.76 9.08
N ILE A 40 0.29 5.92 8.65
CA ILE A 40 -0.01 6.17 7.23
C ILE A 40 1.28 6.12 6.41
N THR A 41 2.31 6.87 6.78
CA THR A 41 3.58 6.91 6.02
C THR A 41 4.25 5.54 5.96
N PHE A 42 4.19 4.76 7.06
CA PHE A 42 4.75 3.42 7.09
C PHE A 42 3.95 2.44 6.20
N GLY A 43 2.62 2.49 6.23
CA GLY A 43 1.79 1.66 5.35
C GLY A 43 2.02 1.95 3.86
N TRP A 44 2.23 3.23 3.50
CA TRP A 44 2.65 3.60 2.14
C TRP A 44 4.04 3.09 1.78
N ALA A 45 5.02 3.20 2.68
CA ALA A 45 6.37 2.68 2.45
C ALA A 45 6.36 1.16 2.17
N VAL A 46 5.58 0.39 2.94
CA VAL A 46 5.38 -1.06 2.72
C VAL A 46 4.69 -1.32 1.39
N GLY A 47 3.67 -0.53 1.03
CA GLY A 47 2.98 -0.64 -0.27
C GLY A 47 3.93 -0.44 -1.46
N VAL A 48 4.74 0.61 -1.42
CA VAL A 48 5.75 0.91 -2.45
C VAL A 48 6.81 -0.20 -2.51
N PHE A 49 7.34 -0.63 -1.36
CA PHE A 49 8.33 -1.72 -1.31
C PHE A 49 7.79 -3.01 -1.93
N THR A 50 6.52 -3.35 -1.65
CA THR A 50 5.86 -4.52 -2.25
C THR A 50 5.72 -4.36 -3.76
N GLY A 51 5.32 -3.17 -4.24
CA GLY A 51 5.26 -2.87 -5.67
C GLY A 51 6.60 -3.06 -6.37
N VAL A 52 7.69 -2.59 -5.76
CA VAL A 52 9.07 -2.77 -6.27
C VAL A 52 9.43 -4.25 -6.36
N LEU A 53 9.12 -5.06 -5.34
CA LEU A 53 9.43 -6.50 -5.38
C LEU A 53 8.66 -7.25 -6.47
N ILE A 54 7.44 -6.81 -6.81
CA ILE A 54 6.62 -7.40 -7.86
C ILE A 54 7.12 -7.01 -9.25
N ALA A 55 7.57 -5.77 -9.42
CA ALA A 55 8.07 -5.23 -10.69
C ALA A 55 9.59 -5.39 -10.88
N ALA A 56 10.30 -5.90 -9.86
CA ALA A 56 11.71 -6.29 -9.95
C ALA A 56 11.94 -7.24 -11.14
N PRO A 57 13.17 -7.34 -11.68
CA PRO A 57 13.45 -7.89 -13.01
C PRO A 57 12.61 -9.12 -13.33
N VAL A 58 11.68 -8.95 -14.27
CA VAL A 58 10.61 -9.90 -14.63
C VAL A 58 10.87 -10.65 -15.92
#